data_AF-A0A1H1D706-F1
#
_entry.id   AF-A0A1H1D706-F1
#
_cell.length_a   1.000
_cell.length_b   1.000
_cell.length_c   1.000
_cell.angle_alpha   90.00
_cell.angle_beta   90.00
_cell.angle_gamma   90.00
#
_symmetry.space_group_name_H-M   'P 1'
#
loop_
_entity.id
_entity.type
_entity.pdbx_description
1 polymer ?
#
loop_
_entity_poly.entity_id
_entity_poly.type
_entity_poly.pdbx_seq_one_letter_code
_entity_poly.pdbx_strand_id
1 'polypeptide(L)' 'MMTDYEEDFAAPDSPTLVEMWKHQVVLMTNEAEYLNSELLKARQNIAKLVAINAELAAQLRGVRSS' A
#
# COMPACT_ATOMS: atom_id res chain seq x y z
N MET A 1 -17.29 2.16 36.38
CA MET A 1 -17.22 0.97 35.52
C MET A 1 -15.83 0.99 34.90
N MET A 2 -14.87 0.41 35.62
CA MET A 2 -13.49 0.27 35.16
C MET A 2 -13.51 -0.99 34.30
N THR A 3 -13.22 -0.80 33.02
CA THR A 3 -13.46 -1.74 31.93
C THR A 3 -12.80 -3.10 32.14
N ASP A 4 -13.56 -4.17 31.88
CA ASP A 4 -13.19 -5.60 31.95
C ASP A 4 -12.01 -6.02 31.04
N TYR A 5 -11.31 -5.07 30.40
CA TYR A 5 -10.20 -5.34 29.48
C TYR A 5 -8.99 -5.98 30.16
N GLU A 6 -8.71 -5.70 31.44
CA GLU A 6 -7.54 -6.29 32.11
C GLU A 6 -7.70 -7.77 32.47
N GLU A 7 -8.94 -8.27 32.60
CA GLU A 7 -9.18 -9.70 32.90
C GLU A 7 -9.01 -10.59 31.66
N ASP A 8 -9.33 -10.10 30.46
CA ASP A 8 -9.24 -10.90 29.22
C ASP A 8 -7.79 -11.12 28.73
N PHE A 9 -6.83 -10.26 29.10
CA PHE A 9 -5.39 -10.42 28.78
C PHE A 9 -4.62 -11.21 29.84
N ALA A 10 -5.28 -11.65 30.91
CA ALA A 10 -4.65 -12.40 32.01
C ALA A 10 -4.79 -13.93 31.84
N ALA A 11 -5.44 -14.40 30.78
CA ALA A 11 -5.53 -15.83 30.49
C ALA A 11 -4.11 -16.38 30.21
N PRO A 12 -3.70 -17.51 30.82
CA PRO A 12 -2.35 -18.07 30.69
C PRO A 12 -1.90 -18.32 29.24
N ASP A 13 -2.87 -18.52 28.34
CA ASP A 13 -2.67 -18.82 26.93
C ASP A 13 -2.86 -17.59 26.02
N SER A 14 -3.16 -16.42 26.59
CA SER A 14 -3.34 -15.19 25.81
C SER A 14 -2.00 -14.52 25.51
N PRO A 15 -1.80 -13.98 24.29
CA PRO A 15 -0.61 -13.22 23.96
C PRO A 15 -0.44 -12.04 24.90
N THR A 16 0.78 -11.84 25.41
CA THR A 16 1.09 -10.64 26.19
C THR A 16 0.92 -9.39 25.32
N LEU A 17 0.65 -8.24 25.96
CA LEU A 17 0.57 -6.97 25.25
C LEU A 17 1.81 -6.72 24.38
N VAL A 18 3.02 -7.04 24.87
CA VAL A 18 4.27 -6.88 24.12
C VAL A 18 4.29 -7.75 22.86
N GLU A 19 3.79 -8.99 22.94
CA GLU A 19 3.68 -9.87 21.77
C GLU A 19 2.66 -9.35 20.76
N MET A 20 1.53 -8.82 21.23
CA MET A 20 0.55 -8.17 20.36
C MET A 20 1.14 -6.95 19.65
N TRP A 21 1.84 -6.09 20.38
CA TRP A 21 2.52 -4.92 19.78
C TRP A 21 3.57 -5.33 18.76
N LYS A 22 4.37 -6.38 19.04
CA LYS A 22 5.33 -6.93 18.07
C LYS A 22 4.63 -7.43 16.81
N HIS A 23 3.52 -8.16 16.97
CA HIS A 23 2.73 -8.64 15.84
C HIS A 23 2.16 -7.48 15.02
N GLN A 24 1.63 -6.45 15.69
CA GLN A 24 1.09 -5.26 15.03
C GLN A 24 2.16 -4.52 14.22
N VAL A 25 3.37 -4.38 14.76
CA VAL A 25 4.50 -3.79 14.03
C VAL A 25 4.82 -4.58 12.76
N VAL A 26 4.82 -5.91 12.83
CA VAL A 26 5.05 -6.76 11.64
C VAL A 26 3.96 -6.55 10.59
N LEU A 27 2.68 -6.55 11.01
CA LEU A 27 1.57 -6.31 10.09
C LEU A 27 1.69 -4.96 9.38
N MET A 28 1.93 -3.88 10.14
CA MET A 28 2.07 -2.54 9.59
C MET A 28 3.30 -2.40 8.68
N THR A 29 4.40 -3.09 9.01
CA THR A 29 5.60 -3.09 8.17
C THR A 29 5.31 -3.76 6.83
N ASN A 30 4.69 -4.94 6.84
CA ASN A 30 4.33 -5.66 5.63
C ASN A 30 3.35 -4.87 4.75
N GLU A 31 2.36 -4.23 5.36
CA GLU A 31 1.40 -3.39 4.64
C GLU A 31 2.09 -2.19 4.00
N ALA A 32 2.98 -1.50 4.72
CA ALA A 32 3.74 -0.38 4.19
C ALA A 32 4.64 -0.78 3.01
N GLU A 33 5.33 -1.93 3.11
CA GLU A 33 6.15 -2.47 2.02
C GLU A 33 5.31 -2.81 0.78
N TYR A 34 4.16 -3.46 0.98
CA TYR A 34 3.23 -3.76 -0.10
C TYR A 34 2.73 -2.50 -0.80
N LEU A 35 2.23 -1.51 -0.04
CA LEU A 35 1.73 -0.24 -0.59
C LEU A 35 2.82 0.53 -1.34
N ASN A 36 4.05 0.54 -0.84
CA ASN A 36 5.18 1.16 -1.53
C ASN A 36 5.46 0.48 -2.88
N SER A 37 5.38 -0.85 -2.92
CA SER A 37 5.58 -1.61 -4.16
C SER A 37 4.49 -1.31 -5.20
N GLU A 38 3.23 -1.24 -4.78
CA GLU A 38 2.09 -0.92 -5.65
C GLU A 38 2.16 0.53 -6.13
N LEU A 39 2.56 1.46 -5.26
CA LEU A 39 2.77 2.86 -5.63
C LEU A 39 3.87 3.00 -6.70
N LEU A 40 4.98 2.27 -6.57
CA LEU A 40 6.05 2.28 -7.57
C LEU A 40 5.54 1.76 -8.93
N LYS A 41 4.82 0.64 -8.93
CA LYS A 41 4.21 0.07 -10.15
C LYS A 41 3.23 1.06 -10.79
N ALA A 42 2.37 1.69 -9.98
CA ALA A 42 1.40 2.68 -10.47
C ALA A 42 2.11 3.88 -11.14
N ARG A 43 3.18 4.40 -10.53
CA ARG A 43 3.98 5.49 -11.13
C ARG A 43 4.59 5.08 -12.47
N GLN A 44 5.13 3.87 -12.58
CA GLN A 44 5.69 3.36 -13.83
C GLN A 44 4.61 3.19 -14.90
N ASN A 45 3.43 2.71 -14.54
CA ASN A 45 2.30 2.57 -15.46
C ASN A 45 1.81 3.93 -15.98
N ILE A 46 1.70 4.93 -15.10
CA ILE A 46 1.36 6.31 -15.50
C ILE A 46 2.40 6.87 -16.47
N ALA A 47 3.69 6.71 -16.18
CA ALA A 47 4.76 7.18 -17.07
C ALA A 47 4.66 6.56 -18.48
N LYS A 48 4.37 5.25 -18.56
CA LYS A 48 4.13 4.56 -19.84
C LYS A 48 2.91 5.12 -20.58
N LEU A 49 1.80 5.32 -19.89
CA LEU A 49 0.59 5.90 -20.49
C LEU A 49 0.81 7.32 -21.00
N VAL A 50 1.58 8.14 -20.27
CA VAL A 50 1.96 9.48 -20.71
C VAL A 50 2.80 9.43 -21.99
N ALA A 51 3.76 8.52 -22.06
CA ALA A 51 4.58 8.33 -23.27
C ALA A 51 3.73 7.89 -24.48
N ILE A 52 2.82 6.92 -24.27
CA ILE A 52 1.88 6.47 -25.32
C ILE A 52 1.00 7.63 -25.80
N ASN A 53 0.46 8.44 -24.88
CA ASN A 53 -0.36 9.60 -25.24
C ASN A 53 0.43 10.66 -26.02
N ALA A 54 1.69 10.91 -25.65
CA ALA A 54 2.54 11.84 -26.37
C ALA A 54 2.80 11.37 -27.81
N GLU A 55 3.08 10.08 -27.99
CA GLU A 55 3.32 9.46 -29.29
C GLU A 55 2.05 9.51 -30.17
N LEU A 56 0.90 9.09 -29.64
CA LEU A 56 -0.38 9.15 -30.36
C LEU A 56 -0.74 10.59 -30.77
N ALA A 57 -0.50 11.57 -29.89
CA ALA A 57 -0.72 12.98 -30.20
C ALA A 57 0.20 13.48 -31.33
N ALA A 58 1.45 13.01 -31.39
CA ALA A 58 2.37 13.33 -32.48
C ALA A 58 1.91 12.74 -33.81
N GLN A 59 1.50 11.45 -33.81
CA GLN A 59 0.97 10.78 -34.99
C GLN A 59 -0.28 11.46 -35.54
N LEU A 60 -1.24 11.82 -34.66
CA LEU A 60 -2.46 12.53 -35.06
C LEU A 60 -2.16 13.91 -35.67
N ARG A 61 -1.15 14.63 -35.17
CA ARG A 61 -0.73 15.90 -35.79
C ARG A 61 -0.15 15.67 -37.19
N GLY A 62 0.68 14.65 -37.37
CA GLY A 62 1.26 14.29 -38.68
C GLY A 62 0.21 13.94 -39.73
N VAL A 63 -0.82 13.17 -39.34
CA VAL A 63 -1.96 12.85 -40.20
C VAL A 63 -2.78 14.08 -40.58
N ARG A 64 -3.00 15.03 -39.65
CA ARG A 64 -3.76 16.27 -39.92
C ARG A 64 -3.01 17.29 -40.77
N SER A 65 -1.68 17.22 -40.83
CA SER A 65 -0.84 18.11 -41.65
C SER A 65 -0.53 17.55 -43.04
N SER A 66 -1.02 16.35 -43.37
CA SER A 66 -0.88 15.69 -44.68
C SER A 66 -2.15 15.86 -45.50
#